data_AF-X1AWJ0-F1
#
_entry.id   AF-X1AWJ0-F1
#
_cell.length_a   1.000
_cell.length_b   1.000
_cell.length_c   1.000
_cell.angle_alpha   90.00
_cell.angle_beta   90.00
_cell.angle_gamma   90.00
#
_symmetry.space_group_name_H-M   'P 1'
#
loop_
_entity.id
_entity.type
_entity.pdbx_description
1 polymer ?
#
loop_
_entity_poly.entity_id
_entity_poly.type
_entity_poly.pdbx_seq_one_letter_code
_entity_poly.pdbx_strand_id
1 'polypeptide(L)' 'MHMEYFADTDIGKYREKNEDYLYAKSNLFIVADGMGGHMAGEVASRIAVETFIENFNSS' A
#
# COMPACT_ATOMS: atom_id res chain seq x y z
N MET A 1 11.58 -10.85 18.16
CA MET A 1 10.49 -11.57 17.46
C MET A 1 10.87 -11.60 15.99
N HIS A 2 11.12 -12.78 15.42
CA HIS A 2 11.42 -12.94 14.00
C HIS A 2 10.09 -13.27 13.31
N MET A 3 9.68 -12.46 12.36
CA MET A 3 8.41 -12.61 11.66
C MET A 3 8.72 -12.78 10.18
N GLU A 4 8.42 -13.95 9.64
CA GLU A 4 8.50 -14.20 8.21
C GLU A 4 7.22 -13.67 7.56
N TYR A 5 7.35 -12.95 6.46
CA TYR A 5 6.23 -12.32 5.78
C TYR A 5 6.44 -12.29 4.27
N PHE A 6 5.32 -12.17 3.56
CA PHE A 6 5.26 -12.00 2.12
C PHE A 6 4.18 -10.97 1.82
N ALA A 7 4.38 -10.17 0.78
CA ALA A 7 3.43 -9.16 0.34
C ALA A 7 3.34 -9.21 -1.17
N ASP A 8 2.11 -9.28 -1.69
CA ASP A 8 1.80 -9.36 -3.11
C ASP A 8 0.40 -8.80 -3.35
N THR A 9 0.19 -8.21 -4.53
CA THR A 9 -1.11 -7.64 -4.92
C THR A 9 -1.40 -7.94 -6.39
N ASP A 10 -2.68 -8.12 -6.71
CA ASP A 10 -3.16 -8.45 -8.03
C ASP A 10 -4.31 -7.52 -8.42
N ILE A 11 -4.33 -7.09 -9.67
CA ILE A 11 -5.36 -6.22 -10.24
C ILE A 11 -6.76 -6.86 -10.26
N GLY A 12 -6.82 -8.19 -10.23
CA GLY A 12 -8.02 -8.98 -10.40
C GLY A 12 -8.47 -9.07 -11.85
N LYS A 13 -9.68 -9.59 -12.06
CA LYS A 13 -10.18 -9.95 -13.41
C LYS A 13 -10.91 -8.81 -14.14
N TYR A 14 -11.22 -7.72 -13.46
CA TYR A 14 -12.19 -6.72 -13.94
C TYR A 14 -11.65 -5.30 -14.01
N ARG A 15 -10.66 -4.94 -13.19
CA ARG A 15 -10.12 -3.57 -13.17
C ARG A 15 -9.07 -3.41 -14.28
N GLU A 16 -8.97 -2.20 -14.81
CA GLU A 16 -7.91 -1.83 -15.78
C GLU A 16 -6.60 -1.43 -15.10
N LYS A 17 -6.66 -1.01 -13.84
CA LYS A 17 -5.50 -0.66 -13.01
C LYS A 17 -5.66 -1.20 -11.60
N ASN A 18 -4.55 -1.57 -10.99
CA ASN A 18 -4.50 -1.87 -9.57
C ASN A 18 -4.27 -0.57 -8.81
N GLU A 19 -5.16 -0.24 -7.88
CA GLU A 19 -5.06 0.96 -7.05
C GLU A 19 -4.61 0.62 -5.62
N ASP A 20 -4.27 -0.65 -5.34
CA ASP A 20 -3.74 -1.11 -4.07
C ASP A 20 -2.25 -0.75 -3.91
N TYR A 21 -1.84 -0.41 -2.68
CA TYR A 21 -0.44 -0.24 -2.32
C TYR A 21 -0.11 -0.94 -1.00
N LEU A 22 1.00 -1.67 -0.97
CA LEU A 22 1.42 -2.51 0.16
C LEU A 22 2.77 -2.07 0.72
N TYR A 23 2.95 -2.21 2.03
CA TYR A 23 4.24 -2.11 2.70
C TYR A 23 4.37 -3.20 3.76
N ALA A 24 5.53 -3.88 3.79
CA ALA A 24 5.84 -4.90 4.78
C ALA A 24 7.32 -4.86 5.13
N LYS A 25 7.65 -4.35 6.33
CA LYS A 25 9.04 -4.27 6.83
C LYS A 25 9.08 -4.05 8.33
N SER A 26 10.06 -4.63 9.02
CA SER A 26 10.37 -4.35 10.43
C SER A 26 9.18 -4.49 11.40
N ASN A 27 8.34 -5.51 11.21
CA ASN A 27 7.09 -5.74 11.96
C ASN A 27 5.99 -4.68 11.75
N LEU A 28 6.13 -3.82 10.74
CA LEU A 28 5.07 -2.92 10.28
C LEU A 28 4.53 -3.42 8.94
N PHE A 29 3.21 -3.58 8.87
CA PHE A 29 2.49 -4.07 7.70
C PHE A 29 1.32 -3.13 7.40
N ILE A 30 1.24 -2.66 6.15
CA ILE A 30 0.25 -1.68 5.71
C ILE A 30 -0.33 -2.12 4.36
N VAL A 31 -1.64 -1.97 4.23
CA VAL A 31 -2.39 -2.13 2.99
C VAL A 31 -3.27 -0.90 2.81
N ALA A 32 -3.23 -0.29 1.63
CA ALA A 32 -4.10 0.82 1.28
C ALA A 32 -4.81 0.52 -0.05
N ASP A 33 -6.15 0.52 -0.03
CA ASP A 33 -7.02 0.45 -1.20
C ASP A 33 -7.28 1.88 -1.70
N GLY A 34 -6.73 2.20 -2.86
CA GLY A 34 -6.86 3.50 -3.49
C GLY A 34 -8.17 3.64 -4.24
N MET A 35 -8.91 4.72 -4.01
CA MET A 35 -10.09 5.06 -4.80
C MET A 35 -9.87 6.36 -5.59
N GLY A 36 -10.28 6.37 -6.85
CA GLY A 36 -10.14 7.55 -7.72
C GLY A 36 -10.29 7.23 -9.20
N GLY A 37 -10.24 5.95 -9.57
CA GLY A 37 -10.42 5.49 -10.95
C GLY A 37 -9.29 6.01 -11.84
N HIS A 38 -9.62 6.35 -13.09
CA HIS A 38 -8.64 6.60 -14.16
C HIS A 38 -7.51 7.61 -13.82
N MET A 39 -7.72 8.48 -12.83
CA MET A 39 -6.88 9.64 -12.56
C MET A 39 -6.08 9.62 -11.25
N ALA A 40 -6.37 8.78 -10.24
CA ALA A 40 -5.76 9.03 -8.92
C ALA A 40 -5.68 7.92 -7.85
N GLY A 41 -6.36 6.77 -7.93
CA GLY A 41 -6.42 5.88 -6.76
C GLY A 41 -5.06 5.28 -6.40
N GLU A 42 -4.25 4.88 -7.39
CA GLU A 42 -2.86 4.44 -7.20
C GLU A 42 -2.00 5.52 -6.50
N VAL A 43 -2.19 6.78 -6.86
CA VAL A 43 -1.45 7.91 -6.25
C VAL A 43 -1.91 8.11 -4.81
N ALA A 44 -3.21 8.00 -4.54
CA ALA A 44 -3.78 8.17 -3.22
C ALA A 44 -3.31 7.08 -2.25
N SER A 45 -3.37 5.80 -2.65
CA SER A 45 -2.92 4.68 -1.82
C SER A 45 -1.43 4.76 -1.52
N ARG A 46 -0.60 5.10 -2.53
CA ARG A 46 0.84 5.30 -2.34
C ARG A 46 1.14 6.43 -1.35
N ILE A 47 0.52 7.61 -1.53
CA ILE A 47 0.72 8.76 -0.63
C ILE A 47 0.33 8.38 0.80
N ALA A 48 -0.80 7.69 1.00
CA ALA A 48 -1.24 7.29 2.33
C ALA A 48 -0.20 6.42 3.05
N VAL A 49 0.37 5.43 2.35
CA VAL A 49 1.38 4.52 2.93
C VAL A 49 2.71 5.25 3.15
N GLU A 50 3.22 5.98 2.16
CA GLU A 50 4.48 6.72 2.27
C GLU A 50 4.44 7.75 3.41
N THR A 51 3.38 8.57 3.47
CA THR A 51 3.22 9.56 4.54
C THR A 51 3.11 8.90 5.91
N PHE A 52 2.41 7.76 6.04
CA PHE A 52 2.36 7.04 7.31
C PHE A 52 3.76 6.60 7.76
N ILE A 53 4.54 6.00 6.85
CA ILE A 53 5.89 5.49 7.15
C ILE A 53 6.83 6.64 7.55
N GLU A 54 6.77 7.77 6.86
CA GLU A 54 7.55 8.96 7.19
C GLU A 54 7.27 9.43 8.62
N ASN A 55 6.00 9.52 9.01
CA ASN A 55 5.60 9.94 10.36
C ASN A 55 5.93 8.88 11.43
N PHE A 56 5.74 7.60 11.11
CA PHE A 56 6.03 6.49 12.01
C PHE A 56 7.52 6.37 12.34
N ASN A 57 8.40 6.57 11.35
CA ASN A 57 9.85 6.51 11.55
C ASN A 57 10.45 7.77 12.19
N SER A 58 9.73 8.89 12.17
CA SER A 58 10.17 10.15 12.76
C SER A 58 9.84 10.27 14.26
N SER A 59 9.18 9.26 14.83
CA SER A 59 8.81 9.15 16.25
C SER A 59 9.71 8.16 16.98
#